data_AF-A0A2V7GV04-F1
#
_entry.id   AF-A0A2V7GV04-F1
#
_cell.length_a   1.000
_cell.length_b   1.000
_cell.length_c   1.000
_cell.angle_alpha   90.00
_cell.angle_beta   90.00
_cell.angle_gamma   90.00
#
_symmetry.space_group_name_H-M   'P 1'
#
loop_
_entity.id
_entity.type
_entity.pdbx_description
1 polymer ?
#
loop_
_entity_poly.entity_id
_entity_poly.type
_entity_poly.pdbx_seq_one_letter_code
_entity_poly.pdbx_strand_id
1 'polypeptide(L)'
;MIRLPLFVAICGMLAAAPRPSVVPPPPSRLSFRTAFDGVAADGVHCLWQGWVDGAARGTLTLALRQVEDPVAAANPVWHVESHWSVRDTADGGERSFTADLEGMIDWKAGGVRLAGVITDGWAKGAWVEVTGRLVAGDLAGTVTISPALVRR
;
A
#
# COMPACT_ATOMS: atom_id res chain seq x y z
N MET A 1 59.52 -42.85 -39.13
CA MET A 1 59.69 -41.84 -38.06
C MET A 1 58.47 -40.93 -38.06
N ILE A 2 57.73 -40.94 -36.95
CA ILE A 2 56.37 -40.40 -36.76
C ILE A 2 56.46 -38.94 -36.28
N ARG A 3 55.63 -38.03 -36.81
CA ARG A 3 55.10 -36.86 -36.05
C ARG A 3 53.76 -36.38 -36.65
N LEU A 4 52.69 -36.51 -35.86
CA LEU A 4 51.37 -35.92 -36.07
C LEU A 4 51.14 -34.89 -34.94
N PRO A 5 50.79 -33.63 -35.19
CA PRO A 5 50.42 -32.71 -34.12
C PRO A 5 48.90 -32.77 -33.88
N LEU A 6 48.53 -33.18 -32.67
CA LEU A 6 47.19 -33.13 -32.10
C LEU A 6 46.95 -31.70 -31.59
N PHE A 7 46.08 -30.92 -32.23
CA PHE A 7 45.55 -29.68 -31.64
C PHE A 7 44.17 -29.96 -31.06
N VAL A 8 44.10 -29.96 -29.73
CA VAL A 8 42.88 -30.12 -28.94
C VAL A 8 42.08 -28.82 -28.99
N ALA A 9 40.88 -28.88 -29.56
CA ALA A 9 39.90 -27.80 -29.47
C ALA A 9 39.25 -27.83 -28.08
N ILE A 10 39.56 -26.84 -27.24
CA ILE A 10 38.89 -26.64 -25.96
C ILE A 10 37.59 -25.89 -26.22
N CYS A 11 36.48 -26.63 -26.29
CA CYS A 11 35.12 -26.07 -26.20
C CYS A 11 34.91 -25.53 -24.78
N GLY A 12 34.98 -24.21 -24.61
CA GLY A 12 34.59 -23.55 -23.36
C GLY A 12 33.08 -23.61 -23.17
N MET A 13 32.61 -24.50 -22.28
CA MET A 13 31.26 -24.41 -21.75
C MET A 13 31.19 -23.24 -20.77
N LEU A 14 30.48 -22.16 -21.16
CA LEU A 14 30.02 -21.16 -20.21
C LEU A 14 28.97 -21.82 -19.31
N ALA A 15 29.37 -22.23 -18.10
CA ALA A 15 28.44 -22.61 -17.06
C ALA A 15 27.68 -21.36 -16.59
N ALA A 16 26.39 -21.25 -16.94
CA ALA A 16 25.52 -20.22 -16.39
C ALA A 16 25.37 -20.46 -14.88
N ALA A 17 25.94 -19.58 -14.05
CA ALA A 17 25.78 -19.66 -12.60
C ALA A 17 24.28 -19.49 -12.25
N PRO A 18 23.73 -20.30 -11.32
CA PRO A 18 22.36 -20.15 -10.87
C PRO A 18 22.18 -18.78 -10.23
N ARG A 19 21.21 -18.00 -10.74
CA ARG A 19 20.86 -16.72 -10.12
C ARG A 19 20.30 -16.99 -8.72
N PRO A 20 20.76 -16.29 -7.67
CA PRO A 20 20.17 -16.43 -6.35
C PRO A 20 18.70 -16.02 -6.42
N SER A 21 17.81 -16.90 -5.95
CA SER A 21 16.40 -16.58 -5.76
C SER A 21 16.28 -15.56 -4.64
N VAL A 22 15.94 -14.32 -4.98
CA VAL A 22 15.59 -13.32 -3.97
C VAL A 22 14.18 -13.64 -3.49
N VAL A 23 14.06 -14.15 -2.27
CA VAL A 23 12.77 -14.28 -1.59
C VAL A 23 12.34 -12.86 -1.17
N PRO A 24 11.17 -12.35 -1.63
CA PRO A 24 10.69 -11.05 -1.18
C PRO A 24 10.46 -11.08 0.34
N PRO A 25 10.74 -9.98 1.06
CA PRO A 25 10.38 -9.92 2.47
C PRO A 25 8.86 -10.09 2.64
N PRO A 26 8.40 -10.61 3.79
CA PRO A 26 6.97 -10.74 4.04
C PRO A 26 6.30 -9.36 4.08
N PRO A 27 4.99 -9.27 3.74
CA PRO A 27 4.27 -8.02 3.80
C PRO A 27 4.15 -7.50 5.23
N SER A 28 4.21 -6.19 5.38
CA SER A 28 3.93 -5.52 6.65
C SER A 28 2.43 -5.34 6.84
N ARG A 29 1.95 -5.40 8.10
CA ARG A 29 0.53 -5.25 8.41
C ARG A 29 0.30 -4.20 9.49
N LEU A 30 -0.75 -3.42 9.30
CA LEU A 30 -1.28 -2.47 10.27
C LEU A 30 -2.74 -2.80 10.55
N SER A 31 -3.18 -2.53 11.77
CA SER A 31 -4.59 -2.36 12.09
C SER A 31 -4.85 -0.88 12.35
N PHE A 32 -6.06 -0.41 12.04
CA PHE A 32 -6.41 0.99 12.25
C PHE A 32 -7.84 1.15 12.75
N ARG A 33 -8.07 2.26 13.47
CA ARG A 33 -9.39 2.71 13.91
C ARG A 33 -9.43 4.23 13.79
N THR A 34 -10.46 4.76 13.15
CA THR A 34 -10.67 6.19 13.00
C THR A 34 -12.12 6.57 13.29
N ALA A 35 -12.32 7.83 13.67
CA ALA A 35 -13.62 8.46 13.81
C ALA A 35 -13.80 9.50 12.71
N PHE A 36 -15.04 9.68 12.25
CA PHE A 36 -15.36 10.75 11.30
C PHE A 36 -15.14 12.12 11.95
N ASP A 37 -14.38 12.98 11.28
CA ASP A 37 -13.92 14.27 11.80
C ASP A 37 -14.56 15.46 11.04
N GLY A 38 -15.37 15.18 10.02
CA GLY A 38 -16.13 16.19 9.28
C GLY A 38 -15.76 16.27 7.80
N VAL A 39 -16.07 17.42 7.20
CA VAL A 39 -15.77 17.72 5.80
C VAL A 39 -14.72 18.82 5.77
N ALA A 40 -13.71 18.65 4.92
CA ALA A 40 -12.65 19.63 4.72
C ALA A 40 -13.21 20.97 4.20
N ALA A 41 -12.42 22.03 4.33
CA ALA A 41 -12.83 23.38 3.92
C ALA A 41 -13.15 23.53 2.42
N ASP A 42 -12.68 22.59 1.59
CA ASP A 42 -13.01 22.54 0.16
C ASP A 42 -14.44 22.02 -0.11
N GLY A 43 -15.12 21.48 0.91
CA GLY A 43 -16.47 20.94 0.79
C GLY A 43 -16.55 19.61 0.03
N VAL A 44 -15.42 19.00 -0.32
CA VAL A 44 -15.34 17.83 -1.20
C VAL A 44 -14.73 16.62 -0.48
N HIS A 45 -13.77 16.84 0.42
CA HIS A 45 -13.14 15.74 1.15
C HIS A 45 -13.80 15.49 2.50
N CYS A 46 -14.21 14.25 2.74
CA CYS A 46 -14.57 13.75 4.05
C CYS A 46 -13.30 13.35 4.82
N LEU A 47 -13.21 13.71 6.10
CA LEU A 47 -12.04 13.51 6.94
C LEU A 47 -12.31 12.52 8.06
N TRP A 48 -11.34 11.67 8.35
CA TRP A 48 -11.31 10.88 9.58
C TRP A 48 -9.95 11.00 10.25
N GLN A 49 -9.98 10.88 11.57
CA GLN A 49 -8.79 10.85 12.41
C GLN A 49 -8.80 9.66 13.35
N GLY A 50 -7.63 9.13 13.66
CA GLY A 50 -7.50 8.06 14.63
C GLY A 50 -6.09 7.51 14.72
N TRP A 51 -5.98 6.19 14.84
CA TRP A 51 -4.74 5.53 15.23
C TRP A 51 -4.47 4.29 14.39
N VAL A 52 -3.19 4.00 14.21
CA VAL A 52 -2.67 2.74 13.65
C VAL A 52 -1.84 2.01 14.68
N ASP A 53 -1.81 0.68 14.57
CA ASP A 53 -0.95 -0.21 15.34
C ASP A 53 -0.43 -1.37 14.46
N GLY A 54 0.66 -2.01 14.88
CA GLY A 54 1.33 -3.10 14.17
C GLY A 54 2.71 -2.68 13.67
N ALA A 55 2.91 -2.76 12.35
CA ALA A 55 4.18 -2.39 11.71
C ALA A 55 4.53 -0.90 11.88
N ALA A 56 3.57 0.00 12.07
CA ALA A 56 3.76 1.40 12.46
C ALA A 56 2.74 1.71 13.55
N ARG A 57 3.06 2.60 14.50
CA ARG A 57 2.19 2.90 15.64
C ARG A 57 2.10 4.39 15.86
N GLY A 58 0.89 4.92 15.79
CA GLY A 58 0.70 6.36 15.96
C GLY A 58 -0.61 6.84 15.37
N THR A 59 -0.63 8.08 14.89
CA THR A 59 -1.85 8.72 14.40
C THR A 59 -2.05 8.48 12.91
N LEU A 60 -3.31 8.39 12.51
CA LEU A 60 -3.75 8.32 11.13
C LEU A 60 -4.74 9.45 10.84
N THR A 61 -4.50 10.20 9.77
CA THR A 61 -5.47 11.06 9.12
C THR A 61 -5.77 10.51 7.74
N LEU A 62 -7.04 10.46 7.37
CA LEU A 62 -7.44 10.12 6.02
C LEU A 62 -8.41 11.16 5.48
N ALA A 63 -8.20 11.55 4.23
CA ALA A 63 -9.11 12.35 3.44
C ALA A 63 -9.66 11.47 2.32
N LEU A 64 -10.97 11.53 2.10
CA LEU A 64 -11.65 10.73 1.10
C LEU A 64 -12.56 11.60 0.25
N ARG A 65 -12.55 11.36 -1.06
CA ARG A 65 -13.40 12.03 -2.03
C ARG A 65 -14.06 11.00 -2.94
N GLN A 66 -15.33 11.23 -3.26
CA GLN A 66 -16.01 10.48 -4.32
C GLN A 66 -15.44 10.89 -5.70
N VAL A 67 -15.15 9.89 -6.53
CA VAL A 67 -14.61 10.13 -7.88
C VAL A 67 -15.68 10.72 -8.79
N GLU A 68 -16.88 10.18 -8.74
CA GLU A 68 -18.03 10.69 -9.49
C GLU A 68 -18.60 12.00 -8.93
N ASP A 69 -19.46 12.62 -9.73
CA ASP A 69 -20.20 13.83 -9.34
C ASP A 69 -21.01 13.63 -8.06
N PRO A 70 -21.15 14.64 -7.18
CA PRO A 70 -21.94 14.56 -5.95
C PRO A 70 -23.37 14.04 -6.14
N VAL A 71 -24.00 14.21 -7.30
CA VAL A 71 -25.33 13.63 -7.57
C VAL A 71 -25.32 12.09 -7.50
N ALA A 72 -24.17 11.46 -7.79
CA ALA A 72 -23.98 10.02 -7.70
C ALA A 72 -23.82 9.51 -6.25
N ALA A 73 -23.74 10.40 -5.25
CA ALA A 73 -23.68 10.04 -3.83
C ALA A 73 -24.94 9.29 -3.35
N ALA A 74 -26.05 9.38 -4.09
CA ALA A 74 -27.25 8.59 -3.82
C ALA A 74 -27.06 7.08 -4.06
N ASN A 75 -26.02 6.68 -4.81
CA ASN A 75 -25.70 5.27 -5.00
C ASN A 75 -25.13 4.67 -3.70
N PRO A 76 -25.47 3.44 -3.34
CA PRO A 76 -24.98 2.83 -2.09
C PRO A 76 -23.50 2.42 -2.17
N VAL A 77 -22.94 2.33 -3.38
CA VAL A 77 -21.56 1.94 -3.61
C VAL A 77 -20.86 3.09 -4.30
N TRP A 78 -19.85 3.65 -3.67
CA TRP A 78 -19.07 4.78 -4.17
C TRP A 78 -17.70 4.32 -4.61
N HIS A 79 -17.26 4.83 -5.75
CA HIS A 79 -15.87 4.81 -6.14
C HIS A 79 -15.19 6.05 -5.56
N VAL A 80 -14.05 5.85 -4.91
CA VAL A 80 -13.41 6.86 -4.08
C VAL A 80 -11.90 6.91 -4.30
N GLU A 81 -11.37 8.12 -4.18
CA GLU A 81 -9.95 8.36 -3.97
C GLU A 81 -9.74 8.73 -2.49
N SER A 82 -8.62 8.31 -1.92
CA SER A 82 -8.30 8.60 -0.53
C SER A 82 -6.81 8.84 -0.31
N HIS A 83 -6.50 9.96 0.37
CA HIS A 83 -5.17 10.30 0.82
C HIS A 83 -5.01 9.93 2.29
N TRP A 84 -3.99 9.14 2.62
CA TRP A 84 -3.70 8.65 3.96
C TRP A 84 -2.39 9.23 4.45
N SER A 85 -2.36 9.72 5.69
CA SER A 85 -1.16 10.17 6.38
C SER A 85 -1.03 9.45 7.71
N VAL A 86 -0.01 8.61 7.82
CA VAL A 86 0.37 7.94 9.06
C VAL A 86 1.58 8.65 9.64
N ARG A 87 1.42 9.16 10.86
CA ARG A 87 2.52 9.67 11.68
C ARG A 87 2.81 8.65 12.76
N ASP A 88 3.93 7.95 12.60
CA ASP A 88 4.47 7.04 13.60
C ASP A 88 4.98 7.85 14.79
N THR A 89 4.57 7.47 15.99
CA THR A 89 5.00 8.12 17.24
C THR A 89 5.97 7.23 18.02
N ALA A 90 6.18 5.98 17.57
CA ALA A 90 7.24 5.12 18.03
C ALA A 90 8.58 5.46 17.37
N ASP A 91 9.69 5.09 18.03
CA ASP A 91 11.04 5.03 17.45
C ASP A 91 11.46 6.25 16.60
N GLY A 92 11.12 7.47 17.03
CA GLY A 92 11.49 8.70 16.32
C GLY A 92 10.68 8.99 15.05
N GLY A 93 9.62 8.23 14.77
CA GLY A 93 8.71 8.43 13.64
C GLY A 93 9.21 7.86 12.31
N GLU A 94 10.21 6.97 12.35
CA GLU A 94 10.84 6.36 11.18
C GLU A 94 9.87 5.61 10.26
N ARG A 95 8.71 5.17 10.77
CA ARG A 95 7.69 4.47 9.97
C ARG A 95 6.50 5.33 9.59
N SER A 96 6.66 6.65 9.62
CA SER A 96 5.68 7.59 9.07
C SER A 96 5.63 7.50 7.55
N PHE A 97 4.43 7.59 6.96
CA PHE A 97 4.26 7.55 5.51
C PHE A 97 2.96 8.23 5.03
N THR A 98 2.92 8.57 3.75
CA THR A 98 1.70 8.97 3.05
C THR A 98 1.39 8.01 1.91
N ALA A 99 0.11 7.75 1.67
CA ALA A 99 -0.34 6.90 0.57
C ALA A 99 -1.55 7.49 -0.14
N ASP A 100 -1.57 7.33 -1.46
CA ASP A 100 -2.71 7.66 -2.30
C ASP A 100 -3.36 6.35 -2.76
N LEU A 101 -4.64 6.23 -2.46
CA LEU A 101 -5.43 5.01 -2.64
C LEU A 101 -6.68 5.31 -3.46
N GLU A 102 -7.17 4.29 -4.14
CA GLU A 102 -8.42 4.31 -4.91
C GLU A 102 -9.19 3.01 -4.65
N GLY A 103 -10.51 3.04 -4.73
CA GLY A 103 -11.32 1.84 -4.63
C GLY A 103 -12.77 2.11 -4.26
N MET A 104 -13.39 1.15 -3.57
CA MET A 104 -14.83 1.15 -3.37
C MET A 104 -15.22 1.18 -1.90
N ILE A 105 -16.29 1.93 -1.61
CA ILE A 105 -17.02 1.89 -0.35
C ILE A 105 -18.47 1.48 -0.64
N ASP A 106 -18.90 0.39 -0.04
CA ASP A 106 -20.30 -0.01 0.04
C ASP A 106 -20.89 0.53 1.35
N TRP A 107 -21.62 1.64 1.26
CA TRP A 107 -22.28 2.29 2.40
C TRP A 107 -23.44 1.47 2.95
N LYS A 108 -24.05 0.60 2.14
CA LYS A 108 -25.16 -0.26 2.55
C LYS A 108 -24.66 -1.47 3.35
N ALA A 109 -23.60 -2.12 2.88
CA ALA A 109 -22.98 -3.26 3.55
C ALA A 109 -21.90 -2.84 4.58
N GLY A 110 -21.48 -1.58 4.55
CA GLY A 110 -20.41 -1.01 5.36
C GLY A 110 -19.02 -1.50 4.96
N GLY A 111 -18.81 -2.01 3.75
CA GLY A 111 -17.54 -2.59 3.31
C GLY A 111 -16.62 -1.56 2.66
N VAL A 112 -15.32 -1.61 2.96
CA VAL A 112 -14.31 -0.75 2.33
C VAL A 112 -13.17 -1.60 1.76
N ARG A 113 -12.83 -1.35 0.49
CA ARG A 113 -11.69 -1.95 -0.22
C ARG A 113 -10.98 -0.87 -1.02
N LEU A 114 -9.78 -0.51 -0.61
CA LEU A 114 -8.94 0.46 -1.31
C LEU A 114 -7.58 -0.16 -1.59
N ALA A 115 -6.93 0.29 -2.65
CA ALA A 115 -5.54 -0.06 -2.91
C ALA A 115 -4.82 1.09 -3.61
N GLY A 116 -3.50 1.08 -3.55
CA GLY A 116 -2.69 2.12 -4.15
C GLY A 116 -1.25 2.03 -3.71
N VAL A 117 -0.58 3.17 -3.61
CA VAL A 117 0.86 3.23 -3.39
C VAL A 117 1.23 4.17 -2.26
N ILE A 118 2.28 3.81 -1.53
CA ILE A 118 2.94 4.75 -0.62
C ILE A 118 3.70 5.77 -1.47
N THR A 119 3.28 7.02 -1.39
CA THR A 119 3.84 8.12 -2.18
C THR A 119 4.98 8.84 -1.46
N ASP A 120 5.04 8.77 -0.14
CA ASP A 120 6.15 9.33 0.64
C ASP A 120 6.42 8.63 1.97
N GLY A 121 7.63 8.78 2.50
CA GLY A 121 8.06 8.22 3.78
C GLY A 121 8.44 6.75 3.74
N TRP A 122 8.20 6.05 4.85
CA TRP A 122 8.56 4.65 5.02
C TRP A 122 7.87 3.74 4.00
N ALA A 123 8.65 2.85 3.38
CA ALA A 123 8.19 1.94 2.33
C ALA A 123 7.62 2.66 1.08
N LYS A 124 8.08 3.88 0.78
CA LYS A 124 7.77 4.58 -0.49
C LYS A 124 7.89 3.68 -1.72
N GLY A 125 6.88 3.72 -2.58
CA GLY A 125 6.74 2.87 -3.76
C GLY A 125 6.19 1.48 -3.49
N ALA A 126 5.95 1.10 -2.24
CA ALA A 126 5.26 -0.14 -1.89
C ALA A 126 3.78 -0.07 -2.27
N TRP A 127 3.23 -1.24 -2.60
CA TRP A 127 1.80 -1.41 -2.84
C TRP A 127 1.06 -1.56 -1.51
N VAL A 128 -0.07 -0.88 -1.39
CA VAL A 128 -0.90 -0.85 -0.18
C VAL A 128 -2.28 -1.38 -0.52
N GLU A 129 -2.79 -2.26 0.33
CA GLU A 129 -4.18 -2.73 0.29
C GLU A 129 -4.84 -2.46 1.63
N VAL A 130 -6.01 -1.84 1.59
CA VAL A 130 -6.85 -1.53 2.75
C VAL A 130 -8.13 -2.33 2.65
N THR A 131 -8.44 -3.01 3.75
CA THR A 131 -9.75 -3.64 3.96
C THR A 131 -10.32 -3.14 5.26
N GLY A 132 -11.53 -2.60 5.21
CA GLY A 132 -12.17 -2.03 6.39
C GLY A 132 -13.66 -2.24 6.43
N ARG A 133 -14.24 -1.80 7.55
CA ARG A 133 -15.67 -1.63 7.71
C ARG A 133 -16.00 -0.26 8.27
N LEU A 134 -17.12 0.27 7.78
CA LEU A 134 -17.80 1.44 8.32
C LEU A 134 -18.87 1.00 9.32
N VAL A 135 -18.86 1.58 10.52
CA VAL A 135 -19.89 1.39 11.53
C VAL A 135 -20.24 2.76 12.11
N ALA A 136 -21.49 3.20 11.93
CA ALA A 136 -21.95 4.51 12.37
C ALA A 136 -21.09 5.70 11.85
N GLY A 137 -20.49 5.55 10.66
CA GLY A 137 -19.61 6.55 10.05
C GLY A 137 -18.13 6.37 10.37
N ASP A 138 -17.77 5.61 11.40
CA ASP A 138 -16.39 5.36 11.80
C ASP A 138 -15.76 4.22 10.97
N LEU A 139 -14.49 4.37 10.61
CA LEU A 139 -13.77 3.42 9.76
C LEU A 139 -12.72 2.64 10.58
N ALA A 140 -12.76 1.32 10.48
CA ALA A 140 -11.75 0.47 11.09
C ALA A 140 -11.40 -0.71 10.19
N GLY A 141 -10.16 -1.21 10.29
CA GLY A 141 -9.73 -2.28 9.41
C GLY A 141 -8.24 -2.60 9.49
N THR A 142 -7.74 -3.12 8.38
CA THR A 142 -6.36 -3.54 8.22
C THR A 142 -5.74 -2.95 6.97
N VAL A 143 -4.46 -2.62 7.05
CA VAL A 143 -3.61 -2.23 5.93
C VAL A 143 -2.57 -3.33 5.72
N THR A 144 -2.38 -3.77 4.48
CA THR A 144 -1.30 -4.67 4.09
C THR A 144 -0.37 -3.92 3.15
N ILE A 145 0.92 -3.86 3.48
CA ILE A 145 1.95 -3.19 2.69
C ILE A 145 2.85 -4.27 2.10
N SER A 146 2.78 -4.41 0.78
CA SER A 146 3.61 -5.35 0.03
C SER A 146 4.89 -4.65 -0.42
N PRO A 147 6.07 -5.24 -0.20
CA PRO A 147 7.34 -4.61 -0.57
C PRO A 147 7.36 -4.23 -2.06
N ALA A 148 7.94 -3.08 -2.37
CA ALA A 148 8.18 -2.71 -3.76
C ALA A 148 9.06 -3.78 -4.42
N LEU A 149 8.56 -4.38 -5.51
CA LEU A 149 9.39 -5.23 -6.35
C LEU A 149 10.43 -4.34 -7.03
N VAL A 150 11.66 -4.38 -6.53
CA VAL A 150 12.80 -3.70 -7.16
C VAL A 150 12.97 -4.30 -8.57
N ARG A 151 12.50 -3.59 -9.60
CA ARG A 151 12.94 -3.86 -10.98
C ARG A 151 14.38 -3.38 -11.08
N ARG A 152 15.33 -4.32 -11.16
CA ARG A 152 16.71 -4.06 -11.57
C ARG A 152 16.78 -3.84 -13.07
#